data_AF-A0A2X3EYR0-F1
#
_entry.id   AF-A0A2X3EYR0-F1
#
_cell.length_a   1.000
_cell.length_b   1.000
_cell.length_c   1.000
_cell.angle_alpha   90.00
_cell.angle_beta   90.00
_cell.angle_gamma   90.00
#
_symmetry.space_group_name_H-M   'P 1'
#
loop_
_entity.id
_entity.type
_entity.pdbx_description
1 polymer ?
#
loop_
_entity_poly.entity_id
_entity_poly.type
_entity_poly.pdbx_seq_one_letter_code
_entity_poly.pdbx_strand_id
1 'polypeptide(L)' 'MKQLTVLGSTGSIGCSTLDVVRHNPGRFSVAALVAGKNVDRMVEQCLEFTPVTR' A
#
# COMPACT_ATOMS: atom_id res chain seq x y z
N MET A 1 15.52 -0.73 5.69
CA MET A 1 14.22 -0.37 5.11
C MET A 1 13.89 -1.38 4.01
N LYS A 2 12.73 -2.05 4.07
CA LYS A 2 12.28 -3.02 3.07
C LYS A 2 11.21 -2.37 2.18
N GLN A 3 11.29 -2.62 0.88
CA GLN A 3 10.30 -2.15 -0.09
C GLN A 3 9.33 -3.27 -0.43
N LEU A 4 8.04 -2.93 -0.52
CA LEU A 4 6.95 -3.90 -0.67
C LEU A 4 6.10 -3.56 -1.89
N THR A 5 5.69 -4.58 -2.63
CA THR A 5 4.60 -4.47 -3.61
C THR A 5 3.40 -5.24 -3.09
N VAL A 6 2.24 -4.58 -2.99
CA VAL A 6 1.01 -5.19 -2.46
C VAL A 6 0.04 -5.49 -3.59
N LEU A 7 -0.09 -6.78 -3.92
CA LEU A 7 -1.04 -7.27 -4.92
C LEU A 7 -2.40 -7.53 -4.26
N GLY A 8 -3.42 -6.77 -4.66
CA GLY A 8 -4.74 -6.79 -4.01
C GLY A 8 -4.83 -5.85 -2.81
N SER A 9 -4.22 -4.67 -2.87
CA SER A 9 -4.11 -3.72 -1.74
C SER A 9 -5.46 -3.26 -1.18
N THR A 10 -6.50 -3.21 -1.99
CA THR A 10 -7.84 -2.77 -1.58
C THR A 10 -8.68 -3.87 -0.92
N GLY A 11 -8.23 -5.13 -0.97
CA GLY A 11 -8.86 -6.27 -0.30
C GLY A 11 -8.55 -6.33 1.20
N SER A 12 -9.14 -7.27 1.92
CA SER A 12 -8.96 -7.38 3.39
C SER A 12 -7.49 -7.55 3.78
N ILE A 13 -6.79 -8.52 3.18
CA ILE A 13 -5.37 -8.80 3.44
C ILE A 13 -4.50 -7.61 3.05
N GLY A 14 -4.79 -6.96 1.91
CA GLY A 14 -4.09 -5.77 1.48
C GLY A 14 -4.19 -4.63 2.49
N CYS A 15 -5.39 -4.36 3.00
CA CYS A 15 -5.62 -3.35 4.03
C CYS A 15 -4.91 -3.68 5.34
N SER A 16 -4.99 -4.93 5.81
CA SER A 16 -4.26 -5.36 7.02
C SER A 16 -2.75 -5.28 6.84
N THR A 17 -2.24 -5.59 5.64
CA THR A 17 -0.81 -5.46 5.31
C THR A 17 -0.37 -4.00 5.39
N LEU A 18 -1.15 -3.10 4.80
CA LEU A 18 -0.88 -1.66 4.85
C LEU A 18 -0.98 -1.09 6.26
N ASP A 19 -1.83 -1.65 7.12
CA ASP A 19 -1.89 -1.26 8.52
C ASP A 19 -0.59 -1.62 9.27
N VAL A 20 0.02 -2.77 8.97
CA VAL A 20 1.35 -3.11 9.50
C VAL A 20 2.41 -2.12 9.01
N VAL A 21 2.36 -1.71 7.75
CA VAL A 21 3.30 -0.71 7.19
C VAL A 21 3.14 0.64 7.89
N ARG A 22 1.90 1.10 8.08
CA ARG A 22 1.54 2.35 8.77
C ARG A 22 2.13 2.42 10.19
N HIS A 23 2.09 1.31 10.92
CA HIS A 23 2.65 1.22 12.28
C HIS A 23 4.18 1.02 12.32
N ASN A 24 4.84 0.82 11.17
CA ASN A 24 6.27 0.50 11.09
C ASN A 24 7.01 1.27 9.96
N PRO A 25 6.88 2.61 9.86
CA PRO A 25 7.41 3.38 8.73
C PRO A 25 8.95 3.36 8.62
N GLY A 26 9.67 3.13 9.73
CA GLY A 26 11.14 2.97 9.70
C GLY A 26 11.61 1.63 9.13
N ARG A 27 10.71 0.64 9.02
CA ARG A 27 11.03 -0.72 8.58
C ARG A 27 10.56 -1.00 7.16
N PHE A 28 9.42 -0.43 6.77
CA PHE A 28 8.74 -0.72 5.52
C PHE A 28 8.40 0.55 4.74
N SER A 29 8.37 0.40 3.42
CA SER A 29 7.91 1.42 2.47
C SER A 29 7.19 0.72 1.32
N VAL A 30 6.18 1.37 0.76
CA VAL A 30 5.39 0.82 -0.34
C VAL A 30 6.02 1.23 -1.66
N ALA A 31 6.45 0.26 -2.44
CA ALA A 31 6.97 0.49 -3.79
C ALA A 31 5.83 0.60 -4.81
N ALA A 32 4.87 -0.32 -4.75
CA ALA A 32 3.73 -0.36 -5.66
C ALA A 32 2.47 -0.95 -5.00
N LEU A 33 1.32 -0.48 -5.47
CA LEU A 33 0.00 -0.97 -5.09
C LEU A 33 -0.72 -1.48 -6.33
N VAL A 34 -1.30 -2.66 -6.25
CA VAL A 34 -2.11 -3.24 -7.33
C VAL A 34 -3.47 -3.61 -6.77
N ALA A 35 -4.53 -3.27 -7.48
CA ALA A 35 -5.90 -3.61 -7.11
C ALA A 35 -6.79 -3.81 -8.35
N GLY A 36 -8.01 -4.28 -8.12
CA GLY A 36 -9.02 -4.43 -9.16
C GLY A 36 -9.74 -3.13 -9.49
N LYS A 37 -10.96 -2.95 -8.97
CA LYS A 37 -11.87 -1.86 -9.38
C LYS A 37 -12.16 -0.82 -8.29
N ASN A 38 -11.66 -0.99 -7.07
CA ASN A 38 -11.92 -0.05 -5.98
C ASN A 38 -10.97 1.16 -6.08
N VAL A 39 -11.32 2.09 -6.97
CA VAL A 39 -10.51 3.27 -7.29
C VAL A 39 -10.42 4.21 -6.10
N ASP A 40 -11.53 4.46 -5.39
CA ASP A 40 -11.55 5.39 -4.25
C ASP A 40 -10.55 4.98 -3.17
N ARG A 41 -10.57 3.70 -2.78
CA ARG A 41 -9.59 3.17 -1.82
C ARG A 41 -8.16 3.16 -2.37
N MET A 42 -7.98 2.91 -3.67
CA MET A 42 -6.64 3.01 -4.28
C MET A 42 -6.09 4.42 -4.18
N VAL A 43 -6.92 5.45 -4.43
CA VAL A 43 -6.53 6.85 -4.29
C VAL A 43 -6.12 7.17 -2.86
N GLU A 44 -6.91 6.77 -1.86
CA GLU A 44 -6.57 6.93 -0.44
C GLU A 44 -5.20 6.30 -0.11
N GLN A 45 -4.97 5.07 -0.56
CA GLN A 45 -3.72 4.35 -0.32
C GLN A 45 -2.52 5.01 -1.02
N CYS A 46 -2.69 5.50 -2.25
CA CYS A 46 -1.63 6.21 -2.97
C CYS A 46 -1.26 7.54 -2.28
N LEU A 47 -2.24 8.28 -1.78
CA LEU A 47 -2.02 9.54 -1.06
C LEU A 47 -1.32 9.31 0.28
N GLU A 48 -1.64 8.22 0.99
CA GLU A 48 -1.03 7.89 2.27
C GLU A 48 0.40 7.36 2.13
N PHE A 49 0.61 6.38 1.24
CA PHE A 49 1.87 5.62 1.18
C PHE A 49 2.83 6.12 0.09
N THR A 50 2.39 7.02 -0.78
CA THR A 50 3.21 7.64 -1.84
C THR A 50 4.09 6.63 -2.60
N PRO A 51 3.51 5.59 -3.23
CA PRO A 51 4.26 4.59 -3.96
C PRO A 51 5.10 5.20 -5.09
N VAL A 52 6.20 4.55 -5.43
CA VAL A 52 7.23 5.09 -6.34
C VAL A 52 6.67 5.17 -7.76
N THR A 53 6.84 6.32 -8.43
CA THR A 53 6.28 6.61 -9.78
C THR A 53 7.25 6.36 -10.93
N ARG A 54 8.36 5.64 -10.69
CA ARG A 54 9.44 5.46 -11.68
C ARG A 54 9.22 4.27 -12.59
#